data_AF-A0A358HYS3-F1
#
_entry.id   AF-A0A358HYS3-F1
#
_cell.length_a   1.000
_cell.length_b   1.000
_cell.length_c   1.000
_cell.angle_alpha   90.00
_cell.angle_beta   90.00
_cell.angle_gamma   90.00
#
_symmetry.space_group_name_H-M   'P 1'
#
loop_
_entity.id
_entity.type
_entity.pdbx_description
1 polymer ?
#
loop_
_entity_poly.entity_id
_entity_poly.type
_entity_poly.pdbx_seq_one_letter_code
_entity_poly.pdbx_strand_id
1 'polypeptide(L)' 'MIELFVSAFALGFLFNAAPGAIFAESLRRGMVGGFAQAFAVQVGSLIGDLIWAVLGLLGAAAIFTLPLV' A
#
# COMPACT_ATOMS: atom_id res chain seq x y z
N MET A 1 -4.45 -10.94 -18.56
CA MET A 1 -4.17 -9.52 -18.19
C MET A 1 -5.28 -8.95 -17.32
N ILE A 2 -6.54 -8.96 -17.78
CA ILE A 2 -7.67 -8.48 -16.96
C ILE A 2 -7.81 -9.24 -15.64
N GLU A 3 -7.66 -10.56 -15.64
CA GLU A 3 -7.72 -11.37 -14.42
C GLU A 3 -6.65 -10.96 -13.40
N LEU A 4 -5.41 -10.74 -13.85
CA LEU A 4 -4.31 -10.34 -12.97
C LEU A 4 -4.60 -8.99 -12.29
N PHE A 5 -5.16 -8.05 -13.05
CA PHE A 5 -5.59 -6.75 -12.52
C PHE A 5 -6.71 -6.91 -11.50
N VAL A 6 -7.74 -7.71 -11.82
CA VAL A 6 -8.88 -7.98 -10.91
C VAL A 6 -8.40 -8.65 -9.63
N SER A 7 -7.51 -9.64 -9.72
CA SER A 7 -6.94 -10.32 -8.55
C SER A 7 -6.11 -9.36 -7.69
N ALA A 8 -5.25 -8.54 -8.29
CA ALA A 8 -4.45 -7.56 -7.56
C ALA A 8 -5.33 -6.51 -6.88
N PHE A 9 -6.37 -6.03 -7.57
CA PHE A 9 -7.34 -5.09 -7.01
C PHE A 9 -8.12 -5.71 -5.84
N ALA A 10 -8.64 -6.92 -6.01
CA ALA A 10 -9.38 -7.63 -4.96
C ALA A 10 -8.50 -7.89 -3.73
N LEU A 11 -7.24 -8.29 -3.93
CA LEU A 11 -6.26 -8.44 -2.85
C LEU A 11 -6.02 -7.11 -2.12
N GLY A 12 -5.82 -6.01 -2.87
CA GLY A 12 -5.66 -4.68 -2.27
C GLY A 12 -6.86 -4.28 -1.39
N PHE A 13 -8.08 -4.56 -1.84
CA PHE A 13 -9.29 -4.34 -1.05
C PHE A 13 -9.35 -5.22 0.20
N LEU A 14 -9.03 -6.51 0.09
CA LEU A 14 -8.97 -7.43 1.23
C LEU A 14 -7.97 -6.98 2.30
N PHE A 15 -6.79 -6.52 1.89
CA PHE A 15 -5.79 -5.97 2.82
C PHE A 15 -6.25 -4.68 3.49
N ASN A 16 -7.01 -3.83 2.78
CA ASN A 16 -7.55 -2.60 3.35
C ASN A 16 -8.75 -2.86 4.29
N ALA A 17 -9.48 -3.96 4.07
CA ALA A 17 -10.63 -4.36 4.89
C ALA A 17 -10.23 -4.93 6.24
N ALA A 18 -9.01 -5.47 6.37
CA ALA A 18 -8.51 -5.99 7.64
C ALA A 18 -8.30 -4.85 8.66
N PRO A 19 -8.74 -5.01 9.93
CA PRO A 19 -8.46 -4.04 10.97
C PRO A 19 -6.95 -3.93 11.21
N GLY A 20 -6.38 -2.75 11.00
CA GLY A 20 -4.94 -2.49 11.14
C GLY A 20 -4.64 -1.04 11.54
N ALA A 21 -3.35 -0.70 11.64
CA ALA A 21 -2.91 0.62 12.10
C ALA A 21 -3.42 1.77 11.22
N ILE A 22 -3.35 1.62 9.90
CA ILE A 22 -3.84 2.61 8.94
C ILE A 22 -5.36 2.76 9.06
N PHE A 23 -6.11 1.66 9.18
CA PHE A 23 -7.55 1.70 9.40
C PHE A 23 -7.91 2.44 10.69
N ALA A 24 -7.25 2.12 11.81
CA ALA A 24 -7.49 2.77 13.11
C ALA A 24 -7.21 4.27 13.04
N GLU A 25 -6.13 4.68 12.37
CA GLU A 25 -5.77 6.10 12.21
C GLU A 25 -6.73 6.82 11.24
N SER A 26 -7.14 6.19 10.15
CA SER A 26 -8.15 6.70 9.22
C SER A 26 -9.49 6.91 9.92
N LEU A 27 -9.90 5.97 10.79
CA LEU A 27 -11.10 6.11 11.62
C LEU A 27 -10.94 7.25 12.62
N ARG A 28 -9.82 7.30 13.36
CA ARG A 28 -9.55 8.36 14.34
C ARG A 28 -9.58 9.75 13.71
N ARG A 29 -8.88 9.94 12.59
CA ARG A 29 -8.87 11.23 11.88
C ARG A 29 -10.19 11.52 11.18
N GLY A 30 -10.88 10.49 10.69
CA GLY A 30 -12.20 10.62 10.08
C GLY A 30 -13.27 11.06 11.08
N MET A 31 -13.25 10.55 12.30
CA MET A 31 -14.16 10.96 13.38
C MET A 31 -13.94 12.42 13.81
N VAL A 32 -12.70 12.92 13.73
CA VAL A 32 -12.36 14.28 14.15
C VAL A 32 -12.51 15.31 13.03
N GLY A 33 -12.12 14.96 11.79
CA GLY A 33 -12.02 15.91 10.68
C GLY A 33 -12.68 15.46 9.37
N GLY A 34 -13.55 14.45 9.43
CA GLY A 34 -14.34 13.98 8.31
C GLY A 34 -13.55 13.26 7.22
N PHE A 35 -14.20 13.08 6.08
CA PHE A 35 -13.67 12.29 4.96
C PHE A 35 -12.30 12.78 4.47
N ALA A 36 -12.09 14.09 4.34
CA ALA A 36 -10.84 14.64 3.82
C ALA A 36 -9.62 14.22 4.66
N GLN A 37 -9.76 14.21 5.99
CA GLN A 37 -8.69 13.80 6.90
C GLN A 37 -8.44 12.29 6.86
N ALA A 38 -9.50 11.48 6.78
CA ALA A 38 -9.37 10.02 6.59
C ALA A 38 -8.72 9.69 5.23
N PHE A 39 -9.14 10.37 4.16
CA PHE A 39 -8.60 10.18 2.82
C PHE A 39 -7.11 10.54 2.75
N ALA A 40 -6.67 11.59 3.44
CA ALA A 40 -5.24 11.95 3.52
C ALA A 40 -4.38 10.82 4.13
N VAL A 41 -4.91 10.09 5.12
CA VAL A 41 -4.21 8.93 5.71
C VAL A 41 -4.07 7.80 4.69
N GLN A 42 -5.14 7.49 3.94
CA GLN A 42 -5.10 6.46 2.90
C GLN A 42 -4.14 6.82 1.76
N VAL A 43 -4.12 8.09 1.33
CA VAL A 43 -3.16 8.57 0.33
C VAL A 43 -1.72 8.42 0.85
N GLY A 44 -1.48 8.79 2.11
CA GLY A 44 -0.18 8.58 2.75
C GLY A 44 0.24 7.10 2.80
N SER A 45 -0.70 6.21 3.10
CA SER A 45 -0.47 4.76 3.08
C SER A 45 -0.06 4.27 1.69
N LEU A 46 -0.79 4.66 0.64
CA LEU A 46 -0.49 4.26 -0.74
C LEU A 46 0.87 4.77 -1.22
N ILE A 47 1.26 5.98 -0.81
CA ILE A 47 2.60 6.52 -1.08
C ILE A 47 3.66 5.66 -0.37
N GLY A 48 3.43 5.30 0.89
CA GLY A 48 4.30 4.40 1.64
C GLY A 48 4.47 3.04 0.95
N ASP A 49 3.37 2.42 0.52
CA ASP A 49 3.36 1.14 -0.19
C ASP A 49 4.14 1.23 -1.51
N LEU A 50 3.96 2.33 -2.26
CA LEU A 50 4.69 2.58 -3.51
C LEU A 50 6.20 2.70 -3.25
N ILE A 51 6.60 3.48 -2.25
CA ILE A 51 8.02 3.64 -1.88
C ILE A 51 8.60 2.29 -1.49
N TRP A 52 7.90 1.53 -0.65
CA TRP A 52 8.33 0.21 -0.21
C TRP A 52 8.50 -0.76 -1.39
N ALA A 53 7.54 -0.80 -2.30
CA ALA A 53 7.60 -1.65 -3.50
C ALA A 53 8.76 -1.27 -4.43
N VAL A 54 8.96 0.03 -4.67
CA VAL A 54 10.07 0.53 -5.50
C VAL A 54 11.42 0.14 -4.88
N LEU A 55 11.59 0.35 -3.57
CA LEU A 55 12.83 -0.03 -2.88
C LEU A 55 13.06 -1.55 -2.94
N GLY A 56 12.01 -2.35 -2.73
CA GLY A 56 12.10 -3.80 -2.83
C GLY A 56 12.50 -4.28 -4.23
N LEU A 57 11.91 -3.70 -5.28
CA LEU A 57 12.22 -4.02 -6.67
C LEU A 57 13.63 -3.59 -7.05
N LEU A 58 14.07 -2.39 -6.63
CA LEU A 58 15.44 -1.94 -6.85
C LEU A 58 16.45 -2.82 -6.12
N GLY A 59 16.16 -3.22 -4.88
CA GLY A 59 16.99 -4.15 -4.12
C GLY A 59 17.09 -5.52 -4.78
N ALA A 60 15.97 -6.08 -5.24
CA ALA A 60 15.94 -7.32 -6.00
C ALA A 60 16.77 -7.21 -7.29
N ALA A 61 16.57 -6.13 -8.06
CA ALA A 61 17.34 -5.88 -9.28
C ALA A 61 18.84 -5.79 -8.99
N ALA A 62 19.25 -5.10 -7.92
CA ALA A 62 20.65 -4.99 -7.52
C ALA A 62 21.26 -6.38 -7.25
N ILE A 63 20.54 -7.27 -6.55
CA ILE A 63 21.01 -8.65 -6.29
C ILE A 63 21.21 -9.41 -7.60
N PHE A 64 20.27 -9.34 -8.55
CA PHE A 64 20.38 -10.01 -9.85
C PHE A 64 21.51 -9.47 -10.73
N THR A 65 22.03 -8.27 -10.46
CA THR A 65 23.18 -7.70 -11.19
C THR A 65 24.53 -8.09 -10.61
N LEU A 66 24.56 -8.75 -9.44
CA LEU A 66 25.82 -9.20 -8.85
C LEU A 66 26.36 -10.42 -9.61
N PRO A 67 27.67 -10.48 -9.92
CA PRO A 67 28.27 -11.56 -10.70
C PRO A 67 28.32 -12.93 -10.00
N LEU A 68 27.74 -13.04 -8.80
CA LEU A 68 27.73 -14.25 -7.96
C LEU A 68 26.34 -14.90 -7.84
N VAL A 69 25.32 -14.33 -8.49
CA VAL A 69 23.96 -14.88 -8.62
C VAL A 69 23.71 -15.18 -10.09
#